data_AF-Q86BK9-F1
#
_entry.id   AF-Q86BK9-F1
#
_cell.length_a   1.000
_cell.length_b   1.000
_cell.length_c   1.000
_cell.angle_alpha   90.00
_cell.angle_beta   90.00
_cell.angle_gamma   90.00
#
_symmetry.space_group_name_H-M   'P 1'
#
loop_
_entity.id
_entity.type
_entity.pdbx_description
1 polymer ?
#
loop_
_entity_poly.entity_id
_entity_poly.type
_entity_poly.pdbx_seq_one_letter_code
_entity_poly.pdbx_strand_id
1 'polypeptide(L)'
;MSDSKDEALLKSFKTQLKDNVLSMLLNFEELLKLVSPRTPGQITNDTEQELNAFEMQVRAGNFVRAGEALIKLVHDVKEYQIIYDYSNIEEEMDRQSEAMHAKVTEYDQTLIKMVKDLEEELSELEYEYYEKSGGPDLDSKDLLV
;
A
#
# COMPACT_ATOMS: atom_id res chain seq x y z
N MET A 1 2.89 -16.38 6.24
CA MET A 1 3.95 -16.84 5.29
C MET A 1 4.42 -15.70 4.38
N SER A 2 3.65 -14.60 4.24
CA SER A 2 4.08 -13.34 3.60
C SER A 2 5.14 -12.60 4.41
N ASP A 3 4.92 -12.37 5.71
CA ASP A 3 5.78 -11.48 6.52
C ASP A 3 7.24 -11.92 6.55
N SER A 4 7.48 -13.23 6.62
CA SER A 4 8.84 -13.79 6.60
C SER A 4 9.54 -13.59 5.26
N LYS A 5 8.78 -13.63 4.15
CA LYS A 5 9.32 -13.37 2.81
C LYS A 5 9.60 -11.89 2.63
N ASP A 6 8.73 -11.03 3.14
CA ASP A 6 8.90 -9.57 3.11
C ASP A 6 10.11 -9.15 3.94
N GLU A 7 10.29 -9.71 5.14
CA GLU A 7 11.47 -9.45 5.96
C GLU A 7 12.76 -9.89 5.25
N ALA A 8 12.77 -11.08 4.65
CA ALA A 8 13.92 -11.58 3.90
C ALA A 8 14.24 -10.70 2.68
N LEU A 9 13.22 -10.23 1.96
CA LEU A 9 13.35 -9.35 0.81
C LEU A 9 13.90 -7.97 1.23
N LEU A 10 13.34 -7.36 2.27
CA LEU A 10 13.81 -6.08 2.82
C LEU A 10 15.25 -6.20 3.34
N LYS A 11 15.61 -7.33 3.93
CA LYS A 11 17.00 -7.62 4.33
C LYS A 11 17.92 -7.73 3.11
N SER A 12 17.48 -8.38 2.03
CA SER A 12 18.20 -8.44 0.76
C SER A 12 18.46 -7.04 0.20
N PHE A 13 17.44 -6.17 0.16
CA PHE A 13 17.60 -4.80 -0.28
C PHE A 13 18.63 -4.02 0.54
N LYS A 14 18.59 -4.15 1.87
CA LYS A 14 19.59 -3.52 2.76
C LYS A 14 21.00 -4.02 2.50
N THR A 15 21.18 -5.32 2.26
CA THR A 15 22.48 -5.90 1.92
C THR A 15 22.98 -5.36 0.59
N GLN A 16 22.15 -5.40 -0.46
CA GLN A 16 22.52 -4.88 -1.78
C GLN A 16 22.88 -3.39 -1.74
N LEU A 17 22.14 -2.58 -0.97
CA LEU A 17 22.47 -1.17 -0.79
C LEU A 17 23.87 -0.99 -0.21
N LYS A 18 24.16 -1.69 0.91
CA LYS A 18 25.45 -1.62 1.59
C LYS A 18 26.59 -2.09 0.68
N ASP A 19 26.43 -3.24 0.04
CA ASP A 19 27.47 -3.86 -0.77
C ASP A 19 27.80 -3.01 -2.00
N ASN A 20 26.78 -2.47 -2.68
CA ASN A 20 27.01 -1.63 -3.86
C ASN A 20 27.59 -0.26 -3.49
N VAL A 21 27.13 0.38 -2.41
CA VAL A 21 27.73 1.63 -1.93
C VAL A 21 29.19 1.43 -1.52
N LEU A 22 29.48 0.35 -0.79
CA LEU A 22 30.85 0.01 -0.41
C LEU A 22 31.72 -0.27 -1.64
N SER A 23 31.20 -1.02 -2.62
CA SER A 23 31.89 -1.27 -3.89
C SER A 23 32.20 0.04 -4.63
N MET A 24 31.25 0.97 -4.71
CA MET A 24 31.50 2.28 -5.31
C MET A 24 32.59 3.04 -4.56
N LEU A 25 32.53 3.09 -3.23
CA LEU A 25 33.52 3.78 -2.41
C LEU A 25 34.93 3.20 -2.63
N LEU A 26 35.08 1.87 -2.52
CA LEU A 26 36.38 1.20 -2.65
C LEU A 26 36.98 1.37 -4.06
N ASN A 27 36.16 1.27 -5.11
CA ASN A 27 36.65 1.50 -6.47
C ASN A 27 37.02 2.97 -6.70
N PHE A 28 36.27 3.91 -6.12
CA PHE A 28 36.59 5.34 -6.20
C PHE A 28 37.88 5.68 -5.47
N GLU A 29 38.09 5.18 -4.26
CA GLU A 29 39.34 5.37 -3.52
C GLU A 29 40.56 4.84 -4.28
N GLU A 30 40.43 3.67 -4.92
CA GLU A 30 41.53 3.12 -5.71
C GLU A 30 41.82 3.93 -6.97
N LEU A 31 40.78 4.46 -7.64
CA LEU A 31 40.97 5.40 -8.74
C LEU A 31 41.76 6.64 -8.30
N LEU A 32 41.49 7.19 -7.12
CA LEU A 32 42.22 8.34 -6.60
C LEU A 32 43.70 8.04 -6.31
N LYS A 33 44.01 6.81 -5.84
CA LYS A 33 45.41 6.38 -5.64
C LYS A 33 46.16 6.27 -6.96
N LEU A 34 45.51 5.76 -8.00
CA LEU A 34 46.11 5.60 -9.33
C LEU A 34 46.36 6.95 -10.04
N VAL A 35 45.52 7.95 -9.76
CA VAL A 35 45.66 9.31 -10.33
C VAL A 35 46.64 10.18 -9.56
N SER A 36 46.97 9.82 -8.31
CA SER A 36 47.81 10.67 -7.45
C SER A 36 49.16 11.00 -8.12
N PRO A 37 49.60 12.27 -8.03
CA PRO A 37 50.83 12.71 -8.68
C PRO A 37 52.02 11.87 -8.16
N ARG A 38 52.76 11.29 -9.10
CA ARG A 38 53.96 10.48 -8.79
C ARG A 38 55.02 11.35 -8.12
N THR A 39 55.85 10.73 -7.29
CA THR A 39 56.94 11.45 -6.63
C THR A 39 57.92 11.96 -7.70
N PRO A 40 58.36 13.24 -7.64
CA PRO A 40 59.33 13.77 -8.59
C PRO A 40 60.56 12.87 -8.67
N GLY A 41 60.91 12.39 -9.87
CA GLY A 41 62.05 11.50 -10.11
C GLY A 41 61.70 10.02 -10.32
N GLN A 42 60.45 9.59 -10.10
CA GLN A 42 59.98 8.26 -10.51
C GLN A 42 59.69 8.25 -12.02
N ILE A 43 60.67 7.85 -12.83
CA ILE A 43 60.42 7.44 -14.22
C ILE A 43 59.81 6.05 -14.16
N THR A 44 58.53 5.94 -14.55
CA THR A 44 57.89 4.65 -14.75
C THR A 44 58.23 4.12 -16.12
N ASN A 45 58.42 2.81 -16.23
CA ASN A 45 58.51 2.19 -17.56
C ASN A 45 57.11 2.17 -18.21
N ASP A 46 57.08 2.07 -19.53
CA ASP A 46 55.83 2.07 -20.30
C ASP A 46 54.85 0.98 -19.82
N THR A 47 55.37 -0.16 -19.36
CA THR A 47 54.60 -1.27 -18.82
C THR A 47 53.81 -0.90 -17.56
N GLU A 48 54.40 -0.15 -16.61
CA GLU A 48 53.69 0.26 -15.38
C GLU A 48 52.56 1.26 -15.69
N GLN A 49 52.78 2.17 -16.65
CA GLN A 49 51.73 3.10 -17.08
C GLN A 49 50.55 2.36 -17.71
N GLU A 50 50.85 1.36 -18.54
CA GLU A 50 49.84 0.52 -19.19
C GLU A 50 49.06 -0.32 -18.16
N LEU A 51 49.74 -0.92 -17.18
CA LEU A 51 49.09 -1.64 -16.07
C LEU A 51 48.16 -0.74 -15.26
N ASN A 52 48.60 0.48 -14.91
CA ASN A 52 47.75 1.44 -14.21
C ASN A 52 46.53 1.84 -15.05
N ALA A 53 46.69 2.01 -16.37
CA ALA A 53 45.58 2.31 -17.26
C ALA A 53 44.54 1.17 -17.29
N PHE A 54 44.99 -0.08 -17.36
CA PHE A 54 44.08 -1.24 -17.28
C PHE A 54 43.38 -1.33 -15.92
N GLU A 55 44.11 -1.09 -14.82
CA GLU A 55 43.49 -1.09 -13.50
C GLU A 55 42.43 0.01 -13.38
N MET A 56 42.74 1.24 -13.81
CA MET A 56 41.79 2.35 -13.80
C MET A 56 40.51 2.00 -14.58
N GLN A 57 40.62 1.35 -15.74
CA GLN A 57 39.45 0.92 -16.51
C GLN A 57 38.60 -0.10 -15.73
N VAL A 58 39.23 -1.09 -15.09
CA VAL A 58 38.51 -2.09 -14.28
C VAL A 58 37.80 -1.44 -13.09
N ARG A 59 38.49 -0.52 -12.38
CA ARG A 59 37.89 0.20 -11.24
C ARG A 59 36.72 1.07 -11.67
N ALA A 60 36.87 1.82 -12.76
CA ALA A 60 35.79 2.63 -13.32
C ALA A 60 34.60 1.76 -13.76
N GLY A 61 34.84 0.63 -14.41
CA GLY A 61 33.78 -0.31 -14.81
C GLY A 61 33.03 -0.88 -13.61
N ASN A 62 33.74 -1.28 -12.55
CA ASN A 62 33.12 -1.77 -11.32
C ASN A 62 32.30 -0.69 -10.60
N PHE A 63 32.79 0.56 -10.60
CA PHE A 63 32.07 1.71 -10.04
C PHE A 63 30.73 1.94 -10.75
N VAL A 64 30.75 1.97 -12.09
CA VAL A 64 29.53 2.13 -12.91
C VAL A 64 28.56 0.97 -12.67
N ARG A 65 29.05 -0.27 -12.68
CA ARG A 65 28.22 -1.47 -12.44
C ARG A 65 27.52 -1.43 -11.08
N ALA A 66 28.22 -0.98 -10.03
CA ALA A 66 27.63 -0.82 -8.70
C ALA A 66 26.55 0.28 -8.70
N GLY A 67 26.77 1.39 -9.42
CA GLY A 67 25.76 2.43 -9.63
C GLY A 67 24.51 1.92 -10.35
N GLU A 68 24.69 1.13 -11.43
CA GLU A 68 23.57 0.50 -12.13
C GLU A 68 22.78 -0.47 -11.23
N ALA A 69 23.47 -1.23 -10.39
CA ALA A 69 22.83 -2.11 -9.42
C ALA A 69 22.00 -1.33 -8.39
N LEU A 70 22.47 -0.16 -7.94
CA LEU A 70 21.69 0.72 -7.06
C LEU A 70 20.45 1.29 -7.77
N ILE A 71 20.54 1.64 -9.05
CA ILE A 71 19.38 2.11 -9.82
C ILE A 71 18.31 1.01 -9.91
N LYS A 72 18.72 -0.24 -10.17
CA LYS A 72 17.81 -1.39 -10.17
C LYS A 72 17.19 -1.62 -8.79
N LEU A 73 17.99 -1.53 -7.73
CA LEU A 73 17.50 -1.65 -6.36
C LEU A 73 16.44 -0.58 -6.03
N VAL A 74 16.62 0.67 -6.49
CA VAL A 74 15.61 1.72 -6.31
C VAL A 74 14.30 1.37 -7.04
N HIS A 75 14.38 0.76 -8.22
CA HIS A 75 13.21 0.28 -8.93
C HIS A 75 12.50 -0.82 -8.14
N ASP A 76 13.24 -1.84 -7.68
CA ASP A 76 12.69 -2.98 -6.94
C ASP A 76 12.02 -2.53 -5.63
N VAL A 77 12.59 -1.55 -4.93
CA VAL A 77 11.99 -0.96 -3.72
C VAL A 77 10.67 -0.26 -4.02
N LYS A 78 10.59 0.48 -5.15
CA LYS A 78 9.34 1.13 -5.56
C LYS A 78 8.27 0.11 -5.91
N GLU A 79 8.63 -0.94 -6.65
CA GLU A 79 7.70 -2.02 -7.00
C GLU A 79 7.16 -2.70 -5.73
N TYR A 80 8.04 -3.01 -4.77
CA TYR A 80 7.64 -3.54 -3.47
C TYR A 80 6.64 -2.62 -2.73
N GLN A 81 6.91 -1.31 -2.68
CA GLN A 81 6.03 -0.35 -2.03
C GLN A 81 4.65 -0.28 -2.71
N ILE A 82 4.62 -0.26 -4.05
CA ILE A 82 3.37 -0.22 -4.81
C ILE A 82 2.50 -1.46 -4.50
N ILE A 83 3.11 -2.64 -4.43
CA ILE A 83 2.40 -3.88 -4.11
C ILE A 83 1.87 -3.84 -2.68
N TYR A 84 2.70 -3.44 -1.71
CA TYR A 84 2.30 -3.35 -0.31
C TYR A 84 1.17 -2.34 -0.09
N ASP A 85 1.27 -1.16 -0.72
CA ASP A 85 0.22 -0.13 -0.65
C ASP A 85 -1.08 -0.64 -1.27
N TYR A 86 -1.02 -1.37 -2.40
CA TYR A 86 -2.19 -1.98 -3.02
C TYR A 86 -2.87 -2.98 -2.08
N SER A 87 -2.11 -3.91 -1.49
CA SER A 87 -2.68 -4.91 -0.56
C SER A 87 -3.30 -4.26 0.68
N ASN A 88 -2.68 -3.22 1.25
CA ASN A 88 -3.26 -2.51 2.40
C ASN A 88 -4.56 -1.78 2.02
N ILE A 89 -4.62 -1.19 0.82
CA ILE A 89 -5.82 -0.53 0.32
C ILE A 89 -6.94 -1.55 0.10
N GLU A 90 -6.62 -2.72 -0.45
CA GLU A 90 -7.56 -3.81 -0.65
C GLU A 90 -8.15 -4.29 0.68
N GLU A 91 -7.31 -4.56 1.69
CA GLU A 91 -7.75 -4.95 3.04
C GLU A 91 -8.64 -3.88 3.70
N GLU A 92 -8.26 -2.60 3.59
CA GLU A 92 -9.04 -1.50 4.15
C GLU A 92 -10.38 -1.32 3.41
N MET A 93 -10.40 -1.54 2.10
CA MET A 93 -11.62 -1.49 1.29
C MET A 93 -12.58 -2.63 1.67
N ASP A 94 -12.08 -3.85 1.82
CA ASP A 94 -12.87 -5.01 2.25
C ASP A 94 -13.46 -4.77 3.64
N ARG A 95 -12.65 -4.28 4.59
CA ARG A 95 -13.09 -3.93 5.93
C ARG A 95 -14.19 -2.85 5.92
N GLN A 96 -14.04 -1.83 5.09
CA GLN A 96 -15.06 -0.78 4.95
C GLN A 96 -16.34 -1.31 4.29
N SER A 97 -16.22 -2.19 3.29
CA SER A 97 -17.34 -2.85 2.64
C SER A 97 -18.14 -3.70 3.64
N GLU A 98 -17.46 -4.51 4.45
CA GLU A 98 -18.10 -5.30 5.52
C GLU A 98 -18.81 -4.41 6.55
N ALA A 99 -18.15 -3.35 7.00
CA ALA A 99 -18.75 -2.39 7.94
C ALA A 99 -20.00 -1.71 7.36
N MET A 100 -19.98 -1.38 6.06
CA MET A 100 -21.13 -0.80 5.37
C MET A 100 -22.28 -1.81 5.26
N HIS A 101 -21.98 -3.07 4.89
CA HIS A 101 -22.98 -4.13 4.84
C HIS A 101 -23.63 -4.40 6.21
N ALA A 102 -22.84 -4.38 7.29
CA ALA A 102 -23.37 -4.48 8.65
C ALA A 102 -24.32 -3.31 8.98
N LYS A 103 -23.97 -2.09 8.58
CA LYS A 103 -24.82 -0.90 8.78
C LYS A 103 -26.12 -0.96 7.97
N VAL A 104 -26.06 -1.38 6.72
CA VAL A 104 -27.26 -1.59 5.90
C VAL A 104 -28.18 -2.61 6.57
N THR A 105 -27.63 -3.73 7.04
CA THR A 105 -28.40 -4.76 7.75
C THR A 105 -29.06 -4.21 9.03
N GLU A 106 -28.35 -3.40 9.80
CA GLU A 106 -28.88 -2.72 10.99
C GLU A 106 -30.03 -1.76 10.65
N TYR A 107 -29.89 -0.97 9.58
CA TYR A 107 -30.94 -0.07 9.12
C TYR A 107 -32.16 -0.82 8.61
N ASP A 108 -31.98 -1.88 7.83
CA ASP A 108 -33.09 -2.72 7.35
C ASP A 108 -33.86 -3.34 8.52
N GLN A 109 -33.16 -3.86 9.53
CA GLN A 109 -33.79 -4.40 10.74
C GLN A 109 -34.57 -3.32 11.51
N THR A 110 -34.01 -2.12 11.62
CA THR A 110 -34.66 -0.99 12.29
C THR A 110 -35.91 -0.53 11.53
N LEU A 111 -35.83 -0.44 10.21
CA LEU A 111 -36.97 -0.11 9.35
C LEU A 111 -38.08 -1.14 9.46
N ILE A 112 -37.75 -2.44 9.40
CA ILE A 112 -38.73 -3.53 9.57
C ILE A 112 -39.44 -3.42 10.93
N LYS A 113 -38.69 -3.12 11.99
CA LYS A 113 -39.28 -2.93 13.32
C LYS A 113 -40.25 -1.74 13.33
N MET A 114 -39.84 -0.58 12.84
CA MET A 114 -40.71 0.61 12.80
C MET A 114 -41.97 0.37 11.97
N VAL A 115 -41.87 -0.35 10.85
CA VAL A 115 -43.04 -0.70 10.03
C VAL A 115 -44.01 -1.57 10.81
N LYS A 116 -43.52 -2.54 11.59
CA LYS A 116 -44.37 -3.38 12.45
C LYS A 116 -45.04 -2.60 13.58
N ASP A 117 -44.27 -1.73 14.24
CA ASP A 117 -44.80 -0.88 15.32
C ASP A 117 -45.93 0.02 14.76
N LEU A 118 -45.75 0.60 13.56
CA LEU A 118 -46.78 1.39 12.88
C LEU A 118 -47.99 0.56 12.42
N GLU A 119 -47.78 -0.67 11.95
CA GLU A 119 -48.85 -1.60 11.57
C GLU A 119 -49.72 -1.98 12.78
N GLU A 120 -49.11 -2.19 13.94
CA GLU A 120 -49.80 -2.45 15.21
C GLU A 120 -50.60 -1.22 15.65
N GLU A 121 -49.99 -0.03 15.70
CA GLU A 121 -50.69 1.22 16.05
C GLU A 121 -51.87 1.52 15.12
N LEU A 122 -51.70 1.31 13.80
CA LEU A 122 -52.77 1.52 12.83
C LEU A 122 -53.92 0.51 13.03
N SER A 123 -53.59 -0.76 13.31
CA SER A 123 -54.60 -1.80 13.57
C SER A 123 -55.41 -1.53 14.83
N GLU A 124 -54.77 -1.04 15.90
CA GLU A 124 -55.45 -0.61 17.12
C GLU A 124 -56.39 0.57 16.85
N LEU A 125 -55.92 1.58 16.10
CA LEU A 125 -56.72 2.75 15.75
C LEU A 125 -57.93 2.38 14.88
N GLU A 126 -57.74 1.49 13.91
CA GLU A 126 -58.84 0.96 13.08
C GLU A 126 -59.86 0.22 13.93
N TYR A 127 -59.42 -0.65 14.85
CA TYR A 127 -60.30 -1.35 15.78
C TYR A 127 -61.11 -0.37 16.64
N GLU A 128 -60.47 0.63 17.25
CA GLU A 128 -61.16 1.67 18.01
C GLU A 128 -62.17 2.46 17.17
N TYR A 129 -61.83 2.76 15.92
CA TYR A 129 -62.71 3.45 15.00
C TYR A 129 -63.96 2.60 14.73
N TYR A 130 -63.80 1.33 14.36
CA TYR A 130 -64.92 0.42 14.11
C TYR A 130 -65.77 0.17 15.36
N GLU A 131 -65.18 0.11 16.54
CA GLU A 131 -65.90 -0.06 17.82
C GLU A 131 -66.73 1.19 18.16
N LYS A 132 -66.13 2.39 18.08
CA LYS A 132 -66.80 3.67 18.40
C LYS A 132 -67.80 4.11 17.33
N SER A 133 -67.57 3.76 16.07
CA SER A 133 -68.48 4.05 14.96
C SER A 133 -69.58 3.00 14.79
N GLY A 134 -69.78 2.08 15.75
CA GLY A 134 -70.88 1.12 15.69
C GLY A 134 -70.80 0.12 14.54
N GLY A 135 -69.61 -0.15 14.00
CA GLY A 135 -69.39 -1.01 12.84
C GLY A 135 -69.68 -0.32 11.49
N PRO A 136 -69.52 -1.04 10.37
CA PRO A 136 -69.74 -0.51 9.01
C PRO A 136 -71.21 -0.15 8.69
N ASP A 137 -72.09 -0.08 9.69
CA ASP A 137 -73.52 0.22 9.53
C ASP A 137 -73.96 1.55 10.17
N LEU A 138 -73.02 2.45 10.54
CA LEU A 138 -73.34 3.90 10.54
C LEU A 138 -73.37 4.42 9.09
N ASP A 139 -74.22 3.77 8.31
CA ASP A 139 -74.67 4.16 6.98
C ASP A 139 -75.49 5.46 7.12
N SER A 140 -74.94 6.55 6.57
CA SER A 140 -75.64 7.70 5.99
C SER A 140 -76.75 8.45 6.76
N LYS A 141 -77.08 8.12 8.02
CA LYS A 141 -78.15 8.80 8.76
C LYS A 141 -77.71 9.87 9.75
N ASP A 142 -76.47 9.86 10.23
CA ASP A 142 -76.01 10.90 11.17
C ASP A 142 -75.32 12.10 10.50
N LEU A 143 -75.26 12.15 9.16
CA LEU A 143 -74.74 13.33 8.43
C LEU A 143 -75.79 14.12 7.64
N LEU A 144 -77.09 13.80 7.76
CA LEU A 144 -78.15 14.52 7.07
C LEU A 144 -79.31 14.85 8.02
N VAL A 145 -79.30 16.14 8.44
CA VAL A 145 -80.37 16.96 9.06
C VAL A 145 -80.41 16.98 10.59
#